data_AF-A0A954QKK4-F1
#
_entry.id   AF-A0A954QKK4-F1
#
_cell.length_a   1.000
_cell.length_b   1.000
_cell.length_c   1.000
_cell.angle_alpha   90.00
_cell.angle_beta   90.00
_cell.angle_gamma   90.00
#
_symmetry.space_group_name_H-M   'P 1'
#
loop_
_entity.id
_entity.type
_entity.pdbx_description
1 polymer ?
#
loop_
_entity_poly.entity_id
_entity_poly.type
_entity_poly.pdbx_seq_one_letter_code
_entity_poly.pdbx_strand_id
1 'polypeptide(L)'
;MKLLTLLRHAKSDWGDPGLSDFDRPLNERGRKDAPAVGSFFERAGLTPDLIVSSPARRARQTCDLFAQEAGYKKRISWEESIYAASSEALLAVVRS
;
A
#
# COMPACT_ATOMS: atom_id res chain seq x y z
N MET A 1 -22.29 -3.16 -7.06
CA MET A 1 -21.12 -4.01 -7.38
C MET A 1 -19.98 -3.59 -6.46
N LYS A 2 -19.18 -4.53 -5.93
CA LYS A 2 -17.98 -4.21 -5.12
C LYS A 2 -16.74 -4.42 -5.97
N LEU A 3 -15.80 -3.49 -5.95
CA LEU A 3 -14.49 -3.61 -6.59
C LEU A 3 -13.43 -3.82 -5.50
N LEU A 4 -12.66 -4.90 -5.62
CA LEU A 4 -11.52 -5.17 -4.73
C LEU A 4 -10.23 -4.98 -5.52
N THR A 5 -9.36 -4.11 -5.03
CA THR A 5 -8.01 -3.90 -5.56
C THR A 5 -7.00 -4.52 -4.61
N LEU A 6 -6.14 -5.39 -5.14
CA LEU A 6 -5.00 -5.93 -4.40
C LEU A 6 -3.73 -5.24 -4.88
N LEU A 7 -3.17 -4.37 -4.04
CA LEU A 7 -1.94 -3.64 -4.32
C LEU A 7 -0.82 -4.14 -3.42
N ARG A 8 0.21 -4.75 -4.02
CA ARG A 8 1.46 -5.07 -3.32
C ARG A 8 2.27 -3.78 -3.12
N HIS A 9 2.96 -3.66 -1.99
CA HIS A 9 3.91 -2.57 -1.76
C HIS A 9 4.93 -2.46 -2.91
N ALA A 10 5.37 -1.24 -3.21
CA ALA A 10 6.38 -0.97 -4.23
C ALA A 10 7.77 -1.48 -3.81
N LYS A 11 8.76 -1.35 -4.69
CA LYS A 11 10.09 -1.91 -4.48
C LYS A 11 10.78 -1.27 -3.26
N SER A 12 11.13 -2.12 -2.30
CA SER A 12 11.82 -1.77 -1.06
C SER A 12 13.34 -1.73 -1.23
N ASP A 13 14.01 -1.01 -0.34
CA ASP A 13 15.46 -0.97 -0.22
C ASP A 13 16.00 -2.10 0.68
N TRP A 14 17.24 -2.49 0.45
CA TRP A 14 18.04 -3.44 1.24
C TRP A 14 19.40 -2.84 1.64
N GLY A 15 19.65 -1.56 1.34
CA GLY A 15 20.96 -0.92 1.50
C GLY A 15 21.43 -0.70 2.95
N ASP A 16 20.56 -0.91 3.94
CA ASP A 16 20.92 -0.82 5.36
C ASP A 16 20.70 -2.18 6.05
N PRO A 17 21.78 -2.93 6.34
CA PRO A 17 21.69 -4.23 7.02
C PRO A 17 21.29 -4.12 8.50
N GLY A 18 21.29 -2.92 9.09
CA GLY A 18 20.85 -2.68 10.47
C GLY A 18 19.33 -2.55 10.63
N LEU A 19 18.57 -2.44 9.54
CA LEU A 19 17.12 -2.30 9.60
C LEU A 19 16.41 -3.65 9.72
N SER A 20 15.41 -3.70 10.61
CA SER A 20 14.44 -4.80 10.66
C SER A 20 13.66 -4.88 9.33
N ASP A 21 13.11 -6.05 8.98
CA ASP A 21 12.30 -6.14 7.76
C ASP A 21 11.14 -5.14 7.75
N PHE A 22 10.50 -4.94 8.90
CA PHE A 22 9.37 -4.03 9.06
C PHE A 22 9.72 -2.57 8.74
N ASP A 23 10.94 -2.15 9.09
CA ASP A 23 11.44 -0.78 8.96
C ASP A 23 12.09 -0.48 7.60
N ARG A 24 12.12 -1.46 6.69
CA ARG A 24 12.71 -1.30 5.36
C ARG A 24 11.91 -0.28 4.54
N PRO A 25 12.55 0.80 4.05
CA PRO A 25 11.89 1.82 3.24
C PRO A 25 11.74 1.39 1.79
N LEU A 26 11.03 2.20 1.00
CA LEU A 26 11.09 2.17 -0.46
C LEU A 26 12.44 2.66 -0.97
N ASN A 27 12.92 2.02 -2.04
CA ASN A 27 14.04 2.52 -2.83
C ASN A 27 13.58 3.58 -3.84
N GLU A 28 14.51 4.17 -4.59
CA GLU A 28 14.19 5.21 -5.58
C GLU A 28 13.15 4.77 -6.62
N ARG A 29 13.23 3.53 -7.10
CA ARG A 29 12.25 3.00 -8.05
C ARG A 29 10.87 2.90 -7.40
N GLY A 30 10.79 2.36 -6.19
CA GLY A 30 9.52 2.24 -5.46
C GLY A 30 8.85 3.59 -5.24
N ARG A 31 9.63 4.64 -4.96
CA ARG A 31 9.15 6.02 -4.80
C ARG A 31 8.60 6.64 -6.09
N LYS A 32 9.01 6.14 -7.26
CA LYS A 32 8.48 6.55 -8.58
C LYS A 32 7.28 5.70 -9.00
N ASP A 33 7.31 4.40 -8.72
CA ASP A 33 6.27 3.45 -9.15
C ASP A 33 4.95 3.68 -8.40
N ALA A 34 4.99 3.90 -7.07
CA ALA A 34 3.79 4.12 -6.26
C ALA A 34 2.89 5.29 -6.71
N PRO A 35 3.41 6.52 -6.91
CA PRO A 35 2.60 7.63 -7.40
C PRO A 35 2.10 7.42 -8.84
N ALA A 36 2.88 6.75 -9.71
CA ALA A 36 2.46 6.47 -11.08
C ALA A 36 1.20 5.59 -11.14
N VAL A 37 1.10 4.61 -10.24
CA VAL A 37 -0.11 3.78 -10.10
C VAL A 37 -1.28 4.61 -9.55
N GLY A 38 -1.04 5.48 -8.57
CA GLY A 38 -2.09 6.38 -8.05
C GLY A 38 -2.67 7.28 -9.13
N SER A 39 -1.80 7.93 -9.91
CA SER A 39 -2.19 8.80 -11.02
C SER A 39 -2.95 8.04 -12.12
N PHE A 40 -2.63 6.76 -12.35
CA PHE A 40 -3.43 5.91 -13.24
C PHE A 40 -4.85 5.68 -12.69
N PHE A 41 -4.98 5.42 -11.39
CA PHE A 41 -6.29 5.23 -10.74
C PHE A 41 -7.16 6.48 -10.81
N GLU A 42 -6.58 7.66 -10.56
CA GLU A 42 -7.30 8.93 -10.68
C GLU A 42 -7.81 9.14 -12.10
N ARG A 43 -6.93 9.03 -13.12
CA ARG A 43 -7.33 9.19 -14.54
C ARG A 43 -8.37 8.18 -15.00
N ALA A 44 -8.36 6.98 -14.44
CA ALA A 44 -9.32 5.93 -14.77
C ALA A 44 -10.64 6.03 -13.99
N GLY A 45 -10.78 6.98 -13.06
CA GLY A 45 -11.95 7.08 -12.20
C GLY A 45 -12.09 5.91 -11.21
N LEU A 46 -10.96 5.31 -10.81
CA LEU A 46 -10.88 4.12 -9.97
C LEU A 46 -10.48 4.43 -8.52
N THR A 47 -10.55 5.69 -8.08
CA THR A 47 -10.22 6.10 -6.71
C THR A 47 -10.98 5.22 -5.69
N PRO A 48 -10.28 4.47 -4.83
CA PRO A 48 -10.95 3.55 -3.91
C PRO A 48 -11.80 4.30 -2.87
N ASP A 49 -12.86 3.65 -2.39
CA ASP A 49 -13.66 4.18 -1.29
C ASP A 49 -13.03 3.97 0.09
N LEU A 50 -12.21 2.93 0.22
CA LEU A 50 -11.52 2.51 1.43
C LEU A 50 -10.13 2.00 1.04
N ILE A 51 -9.12 2.36 1.83
CA ILE A 51 -7.78 1.76 1.75
C ILE A 51 -7.45 1.17 3.12
N VAL A 52 -7.05 -0.11 3.09
CA VAL A 52 -6.56 -0.85 4.25
C VAL A 52 -5.17 -1.37 3.88
N SER A 53 -4.16 -1.11 4.71
CA SER A 53 -2.77 -1.42 4.39
C SER A 53 -1.96 -1.87 5.60
N SER A 54 -0.89 -2.61 5.35
CA SER A 54 0.08 -2.97 6.39
C SER A 54 0.81 -1.72 6.91
N PRO A 55 1.08 -1.64 8.24
CA PRO A 55 1.86 -0.54 8.81
C PRO A 55 3.37 -0.62 8.52
N ALA A 56 3.87 -1.71 7.91
CA ALA A 56 5.28 -1.84 7.55
C ALA A 56 5.72 -0.67 6.66
N ARG A 57 6.92 -0.14 6.90
CA ARG A 57 7.36 1.17 6.36
C ARG A 57 7.22 1.26 4.83
N ARG A 58 7.64 0.24 4.09
CA ARG A 58 7.48 0.17 2.62
C ARG A 58 6.02 0.19 2.16
N ALA A 59 5.13 -0.50 2.88
CA ALA A 59 3.71 -0.56 2.55
C ALA A 59 3.04 0.79 2.85
N ARG A 60 3.36 1.39 4.00
CA ARG A 60 2.94 2.73 4.37
C ARG A 60 3.36 3.78 3.36
N GLN A 61 4.66 3.84 3.02
CA GLN A 61 5.17 4.76 2.01
C GLN A 61 4.53 4.55 0.64
N THR A 62 4.30 3.30 0.22
CA THR A 62 3.59 3.01 -1.04
C THR A 62 2.18 3.56 -0.99
N CYS A 63 1.47 3.28 0.10
CA CYS A 63 0.08 3.65 0.30
C CYS A 63 -0.10 5.17 0.36
N ASP A 64 0.76 5.88 1.07
CA ASP A 64 0.70 7.34 1.18
C ASP A 64 0.94 8.01 -0.19
N LEU A 65 1.97 7.58 -0.93
CA LEU A 65 2.27 8.09 -2.27
C LEU A 65 1.17 7.75 -3.28
N PHE A 66 0.64 6.53 -3.22
CA PHE A 66 -0.49 6.12 -4.06
C PHE A 66 -1.75 6.93 -3.75
N ALA A 67 -2.11 7.07 -2.47
CA ALA A 67 -3.33 7.74 -2.03
C ALA A 67 -3.33 9.22 -2.43
N GLN A 68 -2.18 9.88 -2.31
CA GLN A 68 -2.00 11.26 -2.77
C GLN A 68 -2.36 11.41 -4.26
N GLU A 69 -1.75 10.61 -5.14
CA GLU A 69 -1.95 10.72 -6.58
C GLU A 69 -3.26 10.08 -7.07
N ALA A 70 -3.86 9.19 -6.30
CA ALA A 70 -5.18 8.62 -6.59
C ALA A 70 -6.33 9.57 -6.22
N GLY A 71 -6.03 10.75 -5.65
CA GLY A 71 -7.03 11.69 -5.14
C GLY A 71 -7.79 11.17 -3.91
N TYR A 72 -7.21 10.23 -3.17
CA TYR A 72 -7.83 9.65 -1.98
C TYR A 72 -7.67 10.59 -0.76
N LYS A 73 -8.79 11.14 -0.28
CA LYS A 73 -8.82 12.14 0.81
C LYS A 73 -9.30 11.59 2.16
N LYS A 74 -9.68 10.31 2.21
CA LYS A 74 -10.20 9.67 3.42
C LYS A 74 -9.05 9.13 4.29
N ARG A 75 -9.37 8.65 5.49
CA ARG A 75 -8.37 8.03 6.38
C ARG A 75 -8.00 6.64 5.87
N ILE A 76 -6.70 6.35 5.78
CA ILE A 76 -6.19 5.00 5.55
C ILE A 76 -6.29 4.20 6.85
N SER A 77 -6.83 2.97 6.79
CA SER A 77 -6.79 2.03 7.91
C SER A 77 -5.49 1.23 7.88
N TRP A 78 -4.79 1.19 9.00
CA TRP A 78 -3.53 0.46 9.14
C TRP A 78 -3.78 -0.82 9.94
N GLU A 79 -3.57 -1.97 9.32
CA GLU A 79 -3.86 -3.27 9.91
C GLU A 79 -2.58 -4.10 10.06
N GLU A 80 -2.18 -4.37 11.30
CA GLU A 80 -1.00 -5.18 11.61
C GLU A 80 -1.10 -6.59 11.03
N SER A 81 -2.31 -7.16 10.99
CA SER A 81 -2.60 -8.49 10.45
C SER A 81 -2.29 -8.65 8.96
N ILE A 82 -2.07 -7.56 8.22
CA ILE A 82 -1.64 -7.58 6.80
C ILE A 82 -0.13 -7.80 6.68
N TYR A 83 0.67 -7.49 7.70
CA TYR A 83 2.11 -7.71 7.65
C TYR A 83 2.44 -9.21 7.65
N ALA A 84 3.14 -9.67 6.61
CA ALA A 84 3.48 -11.08 6.40
C ALA A 84 2.26 -12.04 6.44
N ALA A 85 1.09 -11.53 6.03
CA ALA A 85 -0.18 -12.25 6.11
C ALA A 85 -0.28 -13.43 5.14
N SER A 86 -1.02 -14.46 5.55
CA SER A 86 -1.51 -15.49 4.64
C SER A 86 -2.72 -15.00 3.84
N SER A 87 -3.11 -15.75 2.81
CA SER A 87 -4.33 -15.50 2.03
C SER A 87 -5.58 -15.49 2.90
N GLU A 88 -5.65 -16.36 3.90
CA GLU A 88 -6.78 -16.50 4.82
C GLU A 88 -6.90 -15.27 5.72
N ALA A 89 -5.77 -14.77 6.23
CA ALA A 89 -5.72 -13.55 7.02
C ALA A 89 -6.14 -12.33 6.20
N LEU A 90 -5.66 -12.19 4.96
CA LEU A 90 -6.09 -11.11 4.05
C LEU A 90 -7.59 -11.20 3.74
N LEU A 91 -8.12 -12.40 3.54
CA LEU A 91 -9.55 -12.60 3.28
C LEU A 91 -10.42 -12.24 4.50
N ALA A 92 -9.93 -12.46 5.72
CA ALA A 92 -10.61 -12.02 6.94
C ALA A 92 -10.72 -10.50 7.00
N VAL A 93 -9.65 -9.77 6.64
CA VAL A 93 -9.66 -8.29 6.55
C VAL A 93 -10.63 -7.80 5.48
N VAL A 94 -10.73 -8.46 4.33
CA VAL A 94 -11.71 -8.09 3.28
C VAL A 94 -13.16 -8.28 3.75
N ARG A 95 -13.41 -9.14 4.75
CA ARG A 95 -14.73 -9.51 5.24
C ARG A 95 -15.19 -8.75 6.50
N SER A 96 -14.31 -7.95 7.12
CA SER A 96 -14.66 -7.11 8.29
C SER A 96 -15.49 -5.90 7.87
#